data_AF-A0A1J5H9X0-F1
#
_entry.id   AF-A0A1J5H9X0-F1
#
_cell.length_a   1.000
_cell.length_b   1.000
_cell.length_c   1.000
_cell.angle_alpha   90.00
_cell.angle_beta   90.00
_cell.angle_gamma   90.00
#
_symmetry.space_group_name_H-M   'P 1'
#
loop_
_entity.id
_entity.type
_entity.pdbx_description
1 polymer ?
#
loop_
_entity_poly.entity_id
_entity_poly.type
_entity_poly.pdbx_seq_one_letter_code
_entity_poly.pdbx_strand_id
1 'polypeptide(L)'
;MKYLTSSAISALGFISVALVAGSASAAGITSVLGDSTVTGLSEFNDGTAPGYTFADASSAAINIRGNDAGVNAAPLSDGSKYLVVQPVPTEGSTDVSPFVTGSIFYTSDTLLNTFSIYWGSADPTNLVEFFNGSTLVQAFTGTDVFGSAANSSRTDAAANRLVTFNAIIGSEFDKIKFSTGQIAFEFDAIRPVPVPAIVPGIALAAAFFGSKALKRNKKDVAA
;
A
#
# COMPACT_ATOMS: atom_id res chain seq x y z
N MET A 1 -68.39 -11.22 38.60
CA MET A 1 -67.64 -11.00 37.34
C MET A 1 -66.39 -10.22 37.72
N LYS A 2 -65.22 -10.87 37.87
CA LYS A 2 -64.15 -11.01 36.84
C LYS A 2 -63.62 -9.60 36.44
N TYR A 3 -62.36 -9.19 36.63
CA TYR A 3 -61.07 -9.83 36.33
C TYR A 3 -59.93 -9.12 37.11
N LEU A 4 -59.03 -9.88 37.75
CA LEU A 4 -57.61 -10.14 37.41
C LEU A 4 -56.63 -8.97 37.61
N THR A 5 -55.74 -9.21 38.57
CA THR A 5 -54.45 -8.58 38.81
C THR A 5 -53.49 -8.82 37.63
N SER A 6 -52.65 -7.84 37.31
CA SER A 6 -51.48 -8.02 36.46
C SER A 6 -50.43 -6.97 36.82
N SER A 7 -49.41 -7.41 37.55
CA SER A 7 -48.18 -6.64 37.76
C SER A 7 -47.21 -6.99 36.63
N ALA A 8 -46.96 -6.05 35.73
CA ALA A 8 -45.93 -6.17 34.72
C ALA A 8 -44.57 -5.84 35.33
N ILE A 9 -43.69 -6.84 35.45
CA ILE A 9 -42.27 -6.66 35.74
C ILE A 9 -41.62 -6.26 34.42
N SER A 10 -41.27 -4.98 34.26
CA SER A 10 -40.46 -4.53 33.12
C SER A 10 -38.98 -4.77 33.42
N ALA A 11 -38.34 -5.64 32.66
CA ALA A 11 -36.90 -5.83 32.69
C ALA A 11 -36.23 -4.76 31.82
N LEU A 12 -35.53 -3.82 32.44
CA LEU A 12 -34.64 -2.88 31.75
C LEU A 12 -33.37 -3.63 31.32
N GLY A 13 -33.33 -4.01 30.04
CA GLY A 13 -32.10 -4.51 29.41
C GLY A 13 -31.18 -3.33 29.09
N PHE A 14 -30.07 -3.20 29.80
CA PHE A 14 -29.00 -2.28 29.42
C PHE A 14 -28.19 -2.91 28.29
N ILE A 15 -28.21 -2.29 27.11
CA ILE A 15 -27.28 -2.59 26.02
C ILE A 15 -25.98 -1.84 26.33
N SER A 16 -24.95 -2.56 26.75
CA SER A 16 -23.60 -2.02 26.87
C SER A 16 -23.00 -1.89 25.47
N VAL A 17 -22.87 -0.65 24.98
CA VAL A 17 -22.08 -0.34 23.80
C VAL A 17 -20.61 -0.34 24.21
N ALA A 18 -19.87 -1.37 23.82
CA ALA A 18 -18.42 -1.38 23.96
C ALA A 18 -17.81 -0.41 22.94
N LEU A 19 -17.37 0.76 23.42
CA LEU A 19 -16.50 1.64 22.67
C LEU A 19 -15.11 0.97 22.59
N VAL A 20 -14.83 0.29 21.47
CA VAL A 20 -13.46 -0.12 21.15
C VAL A 20 -12.68 1.15 20.80
N ALA A 21 -11.94 1.66 21.78
CA ALA A 21 -10.93 2.67 21.51
C ALA A 21 -9.77 1.98 20.77
N GLY A 22 -9.74 2.10 19.44
CA GLY A 22 -8.57 1.72 18.66
C GLY A 22 -7.38 2.58 19.09
N SER A 23 -6.23 1.95 19.34
CA SER A 23 -4.98 2.66 19.53
C SER A 23 -4.72 3.49 18.27
N ALA A 24 -4.70 4.82 18.38
CA ALA A 24 -4.23 5.66 17.29
C ALA A 24 -2.72 5.41 17.12
N SER A 25 -2.35 4.52 16.20
CA SER A 25 -0.97 4.43 15.73
C SER A 25 -0.70 5.66 14.88
N ALA A 26 0.40 6.35 15.13
CA ALA A 26 0.91 7.31 14.17
C ALA A 26 1.15 6.58 12.84
N ALA A 27 0.74 7.19 11.72
CA ALA A 27 0.94 6.62 10.40
C ALA A 27 2.45 6.42 10.16
N GLY A 28 2.88 5.17 9.97
CA GLY A 28 4.28 4.85 9.67
C GLY A 28 4.65 5.21 8.23
N ILE A 29 3.70 5.10 7.31
CA ILE A 29 3.91 5.39 5.89
C ILE A 29 3.03 6.57 5.49
N THR A 30 3.52 7.41 4.60
CA THR A 30 2.79 8.51 3.97
C THR A 30 2.69 8.27 2.47
N SER A 31 1.57 8.66 1.85
CA SER A 31 1.40 8.67 0.39
C SER A 31 1.50 10.10 -0.14
N VAL A 32 2.17 10.27 -1.29
CA VAL A 32 2.32 11.56 -1.97
C VAL A 32 1.92 11.38 -3.43
N LEU A 33 1.02 12.25 -3.92
CA LEU A 33 0.60 12.28 -5.31
C LEU A 33 1.56 13.12 -6.16
N GLY A 34 2.22 12.48 -7.12
CA GLY A 34 3.08 13.07 -8.15
C GLY A 34 2.33 13.36 -9.46
N ASP A 35 3.01 13.45 -10.60
CA ASP A 35 2.40 13.83 -11.89
C ASP A 35 1.34 12.81 -12.38
N SER A 36 0.37 13.28 -13.15
CA SER A 36 -0.57 12.47 -13.95
C SER A 36 -0.01 12.06 -15.31
N THR A 37 1.18 12.55 -15.68
CA THR A 37 1.88 12.22 -16.91
C THR A 37 3.20 11.55 -16.56
N VAL A 38 3.18 10.22 -16.53
CA VAL A 38 4.39 9.42 -16.41
C VAL A 38 4.55 8.65 -17.71
N THR A 39 5.70 8.81 -18.36
CA THR A 39 6.00 8.08 -19.60
C THR A 39 7.20 7.18 -19.36
N GLY A 40 7.11 5.95 -19.84
CA GLY A 40 8.25 5.04 -19.90
C GLY A 40 8.72 4.52 -18.55
N LEU A 41 7.79 4.23 -17.62
CA LEU A 41 8.13 3.33 -16.51
C LEU A 41 8.53 1.98 -17.12
N SER A 42 9.70 1.50 -16.69
CA SER A 42 10.41 0.46 -17.43
C SER A 42 10.18 -0.94 -16.90
N GLU A 43 9.53 -1.07 -15.74
CA GLU A 43 9.66 -2.30 -14.95
C GLU A 43 9.01 -3.50 -15.61
N PHE A 44 7.93 -3.29 -16.36
CA PHE A 44 7.22 -4.38 -17.02
C PHE A 44 7.46 -4.44 -18.53
N ASN A 45 8.27 -3.53 -19.09
CA ASN A 45 8.42 -3.39 -20.54
C ASN A 45 9.06 -4.61 -21.22
N ASP A 46 9.93 -5.33 -20.52
CA ASP A 46 10.49 -6.60 -21.00
C ASP A 46 9.49 -7.77 -20.92
N GLY A 47 8.31 -7.56 -20.33
CA GLY A 47 7.28 -8.58 -20.13
C GLY A 47 7.49 -9.44 -18.89
N THR A 48 8.44 -9.10 -18.03
CA THR A 48 8.65 -9.72 -16.72
C THR A 48 8.12 -8.81 -15.61
N ALA A 49 7.95 -9.35 -14.40
CA ALA A 49 7.61 -8.57 -13.20
C ALA A 49 8.49 -9.05 -12.03
N PRO A 50 9.79 -8.70 -12.02
CA PRO A 50 10.73 -9.20 -11.03
C PRO A 50 10.32 -8.79 -9.60
N GLY A 51 10.40 -9.75 -8.67
CA GLY A 51 9.98 -9.53 -7.28
C GLY A 51 8.47 -9.62 -7.05
N TYR A 52 7.65 -9.76 -8.11
CA TYR A 52 6.22 -9.96 -7.97
C TYR A 52 5.84 -11.44 -7.96
N THR A 53 4.93 -11.81 -7.07
CA THR A 53 4.36 -13.17 -6.97
C THR A 53 2.86 -13.11 -6.75
N PHE A 54 2.16 -14.14 -7.22
CA PHE A 54 0.72 -14.28 -7.03
C PHE A 54 0.40 -14.81 -5.64
N ALA A 55 -0.66 -14.27 -5.02
CA ALA A 55 -1.16 -14.81 -3.77
C ALA A 55 -1.91 -16.14 -3.97
N ASP A 56 -2.55 -16.31 -5.12
CA ASP A 56 -3.22 -17.54 -5.55
C ASP A 56 -3.01 -17.76 -7.06
N ALA A 57 -3.10 -19.02 -7.52
CA ALA A 57 -2.91 -19.36 -8.94
C ALA A 57 -4.02 -18.80 -9.85
N SER A 58 -5.04 -18.18 -9.27
CA SER A 58 -6.26 -17.72 -9.93
C SER A 58 -6.27 -16.20 -10.12
N SER A 59 -5.43 -15.45 -9.39
CA SER A 59 -5.18 -14.03 -9.57
C SER A 59 -4.39 -13.85 -10.87
N ALA A 60 -5.04 -13.34 -11.90
CA ALA A 60 -4.40 -13.04 -13.16
C ALA A 60 -3.71 -11.66 -13.07
N ALA A 61 -2.38 -11.64 -12.94
CA ALA A 61 -1.60 -10.51 -13.45
C ALA A 61 -1.03 -10.94 -14.78
N ILE A 62 -1.60 -10.34 -15.81
CA ILE A 62 -1.03 -10.39 -17.12
C ILE A 62 -0.20 -9.10 -17.19
N ASN A 63 1.05 -9.19 -17.65
CA ASN A 63 1.77 -8.02 -18.15
C ASN A 63 1.05 -7.60 -19.44
N ILE A 64 -0.04 -6.83 -19.30
CA ILE A 64 -0.93 -6.47 -20.41
C ILE A 64 -0.40 -5.21 -21.07
N ARG A 65 -0.58 -5.16 -22.39
CA ARG A 65 -0.56 -3.92 -23.15
C ARG A 65 -1.97 -3.65 -23.68
N GLY A 66 -2.46 -2.43 -23.50
CA GLY A 66 -3.74 -1.98 -24.06
C GLY A 66 -4.91 -2.06 -23.08
N ASN A 67 -6.11 -1.80 -23.58
CA ASN A 67 -7.34 -1.77 -22.79
C ASN A 67 -8.27 -2.89 -23.27
N ASP A 68 -8.82 -3.67 -22.34
CA ASP A 68 -9.91 -4.60 -22.63
C ASP A 68 -11.15 -4.21 -21.82
N ALA A 69 -12.24 -3.98 -22.54
CA ALA A 69 -13.49 -3.52 -21.95
C ALA A 69 -14.01 -4.53 -20.93
N GLY A 70 -14.18 -4.06 -19.69
CA GLY A 70 -14.65 -4.90 -18.59
C GLY A 70 -13.59 -5.82 -17.98
N VAL A 71 -12.31 -5.63 -18.33
CA VAL A 71 -11.20 -6.50 -17.88
C VAL A 71 -10.00 -5.69 -17.36
N ASN A 72 -9.54 -4.68 -18.10
CA ASN A 72 -8.41 -3.84 -17.69
C ASN A 72 -8.36 -2.54 -18.50
N ALA A 73 -7.73 -1.52 -17.95
CA ALA A 73 -7.27 -0.37 -18.71
C ALA A 73 -5.88 0.09 -18.33
N ALA A 74 -5.14 0.56 -19.33
CA ALA A 74 -3.86 1.17 -19.11
C ALA A 74 -4.05 2.44 -18.27
N PRO A 75 -3.15 2.71 -17.32
CA PRO A 75 -3.08 4.02 -16.67
C PRO A 75 -3.07 5.16 -17.70
N LEU A 76 -3.66 6.30 -17.36
CA LEU A 76 -3.86 7.40 -18.31
C LEU A 76 -2.55 7.82 -19.00
N SER A 77 -2.58 7.87 -20.34
CA SER A 77 -1.41 8.24 -21.17
C SER A 77 -0.22 7.30 -21.06
N ASP A 78 -0.38 6.12 -20.46
CA ASP A 78 0.66 5.11 -20.42
C ASP A 78 0.56 4.16 -21.62
N GLY A 79 1.61 4.14 -22.43
CA GLY A 79 1.74 3.26 -23.59
C GLY A 79 2.62 2.04 -23.35
N SER A 80 3.17 1.90 -22.13
CA SER A 80 4.04 0.81 -21.70
C SER A 80 3.24 -0.49 -21.47
N LYS A 81 3.94 -1.53 -20.99
CA LYS A 81 3.27 -2.66 -20.33
C LYS A 81 3.10 -2.30 -18.86
N TYR A 82 1.99 -2.75 -18.27
CA TYR A 82 1.65 -2.46 -16.89
C TYR A 82 1.13 -3.73 -16.19
N LEU A 83 1.09 -3.71 -14.86
CA LEU A 83 0.52 -4.78 -14.06
C LEU A 83 -0.97 -4.55 -13.84
N VAL A 84 -1.71 -5.65 -13.83
CA VAL A 84 -3.14 -5.69 -13.52
C VAL A 84 -3.35 -6.70 -12.41
N VAL A 85 -4.05 -6.30 -11.34
CA VAL A 85 -4.59 -7.23 -10.35
C VAL A 85 -6.08 -7.37 -10.65
N GLN A 86 -6.49 -8.57 -11.05
CA GLN A 86 -7.90 -8.87 -11.31
C GLN A 86 -8.46 -9.74 -10.19
N PRO A 87 -9.71 -9.49 -9.76
CA PRO A 87 -10.39 -10.45 -8.93
C PRO A 87 -10.66 -11.75 -9.70
N VAL A 88 -10.78 -12.85 -8.95
CA VAL A 88 -11.07 -14.17 -9.50
C VAL A 88 -12.59 -14.33 -9.62
N PRO A 89 -13.15 -14.83 -10.73
CA PRO A 89 -14.54 -15.29 -10.75
C PRO A 89 -14.72 -16.38 -9.68
N THR A 90 -15.78 -16.30 -8.87
CA THR A 90 -16.11 -17.43 -7.97
C THR A 90 -16.26 -18.71 -8.80
N GLU A 91 -15.73 -19.85 -8.32
CA GLU A 91 -15.77 -21.12 -9.05
C GLU A 91 -17.17 -21.39 -9.62
N GLY A 92 -17.23 -21.67 -10.94
CA GLY A 92 -18.47 -21.94 -11.66
C GLY A 92 -19.17 -20.72 -12.27
N SER A 93 -18.63 -19.49 -12.11
CA SER A 93 -19.15 -18.31 -12.80
C SER A 93 -18.30 -17.95 -14.03
N THR A 94 -18.90 -18.06 -15.22
CA THR A 94 -18.32 -17.57 -16.48
C THR A 94 -18.64 -16.11 -16.76
N ASP A 95 -19.51 -15.50 -15.94
CA ASP A 95 -20.05 -14.17 -16.17
C ASP A 95 -20.29 -13.47 -14.82
N VAL A 96 -19.51 -12.42 -14.56
CA VAL A 96 -19.78 -11.30 -13.63
C VAL A 96 -20.29 -11.66 -12.23
N SER A 97 -19.43 -11.47 -11.21
CA SER A 97 -19.77 -11.34 -9.78
C SER A 97 -20.61 -12.49 -9.13
N PRO A 98 -20.17 -13.08 -8.00
CA PRO A 98 -19.22 -12.51 -7.07
C PRO A 98 -17.77 -12.78 -7.45
N PHE A 99 -16.98 -11.73 -7.30
CA PHE A 99 -15.54 -11.73 -7.46
C PHE A 99 -14.89 -12.06 -6.11
N VAL A 100 -13.90 -12.94 -6.09
CA VAL A 100 -13.00 -13.12 -4.95
C VAL A 100 -11.88 -12.10 -5.08
N THR A 101 -11.44 -11.50 -3.97
CA THR A 101 -10.35 -10.52 -3.95
C THR A 101 -9.12 -11.07 -4.66
N GLY A 102 -8.71 -10.43 -5.75
CA GLY A 102 -7.45 -10.72 -6.42
C GLY A 102 -6.30 -10.06 -5.69
N SER A 103 -5.14 -10.73 -5.61
CA SER A 103 -3.96 -10.10 -5.01
C SER A 103 -2.62 -10.59 -5.53
N ILE A 104 -1.65 -9.67 -5.53
CA ILE A 104 -0.25 -9.93 -5.84
C ILE A 104 0.63 -9.34 -4.73
N PHE A 105 1.78 -9.97 -4.53
CA PHE A 105 2.82 -9.47 -3.66
C PHE A 105 3.97 -8.94 -4.49
N TYR A 106 4.58 -7.86 -4.02
CA TYR A 106 5.96 -7.51 -4.32
C TYR A 106 6.82 -7.86 -3.10
N THR A 107 7.96 -8.52 -3.30
CA THR A 107 8.92 -8.85 -2.24
C THR A 107 10.31 -8.34 -2.60
N SER A 108 10.97 -7.72 -1.63
CA SER A 108 12.35 -7.24 -1.70
C SER A 108 13.20 -8.00 -0.70
N ASP A 109 14.45 -8.31 -1.07
CA ASP A 109 15.42 -8.95 -0.17
C ASP A 109 15.95 -8.00 0.92
N THR A 110 15.69 -6.70 0.76
CA THR A 110 16.10 -5.65 1.71
C THR A 110 14.92 -4.77 2.08
N LEU A 111 14.95 -4.20 3.28
CA LEU A 111 13.99 -3.17 3.69
C LEU A 111 14.05 -1.95 2.75
N LEU A 112 12.86 -1.43 2.44
CA LEU A 112 12.61 -0.28 1.60
C LEU A 112 12.01 0.84 2.45
N ASN A 113 12.37 2.07 2.11
CA ASN A 113 11.76 3.28 2.67
C ASN A 113 10.80 3.96 1.69
N THR A 114 10.94 3.68 0.39
CA THR A 114 10.14 4.32 -0.65
C THR A 114 9.74 3.30 -1.71
N PHE A 115 8.48 3.39 -2.15
CA PHE A 115 7.96 2.63 -3.29
C PHE A 115 7.05 3.53 -4.12
N SER A 116 7.15 3.48 -5.45
CA SER A 116 6.34 4.32 -6.32
C SER A 116 5.67 3.54 -7.44
N ILE A 117 4.40 3.86 -7.67
CA ILE A 117 3.60 3.32 -8.77
C ILE A 117 2.90 4.44 -9.51
N TYR A 118 2.81 4.34 -10.82
CA TYR A 118 1.81 5.08 -11.58
C TYR A 118 0.50 4.30 -11.52
N TRP A 119 -0.36 4.72 -10.59
CA TRP A 119 -1.63 4.06 -10.31
C TRP A 119 -2.69 4.61 -11.26
N GLY A 120 -3.24 3.72 -12.10
CA GLY A 120 -4.29 4.04 -13.07
C GLY A 120 -5.69 3.74 -12.55
N SER A 121 -6.66 4.54 -12.97
CA SER A 121 -8.08 4.36 -12.66
C SER A 121 -8.36 4.00 -11.20
N ALA A 122 -7.76 4.77 -10.28
CA ALA A 122 -7.83 4.48 -8.87
C ALA A 122 -9.29 4.34 -8.39
N ASP A 123 -9.54 3.27 -7.65
CA ASP A 123 -10.86 2.88 -7.18
C ASP A 123 -10.88 2.72 -5.64
N PRO A 124 -12.01 3.00 -4.95
CA PRO A 124 -12.08 2.93 -3.49
C PRO A 124 -11.71 1.58 -2.86
N THR A 125 -11.85 0.49 -3.60
CA THR A 125 -11.62 -0.89 -3.15
C THR A 125 -10.23 -1.43 -3.47
N ASN A 126 -9.47 -0.72 -4.30
CA ASN A 126 -8.06 -1.02 -4.48
C ASN A 126 -7.34 -0.80 -3.14
N LEU A 127 -6.48 -1.74 -2.77
CA LEU A 127 -5.82 -1.77 -1.47
C LEU A 127 -4.33 -2.07 -1.64
N VAL A 128 -3.49 -1.25 -1.02
CA VAL A 128 -2.03 -1.41 -0.92
C VAL A 128 -1.66 -1.62 0.54
N GLU A 129 -1.10 -2.78 0.86
CA GLU A 129 -0.70 -3.16 2.22
C GLU A 129 0.83 -3.32 2.29
N PHE A 130 1.48 -2.68 3.25
CA PHE A 130 2.93 -2.71 3.45
C PHE A 130 3.28 -3.57 4.66
N PHE A 131 4.27 -4.45 4.52
CA PHE A 131 4.69 -5.41 5.54
C PHE A 131 6.20 -5.36 5.78
N ASN A 132 6.59 -5.66 7.01
CA ASN A 132 7.95 -6.05 7.38
C ASN A 132 7.90 -7.53 7.81
N GLY A 133 8.39 -8.42 6.95
CA GLY A 133 8.19 -9.86 7.08
C GLY A 133 6.70 -10.22 7.02
N SER A 134 6.12 -10.64 8.14
CA SER A 134 4.68 -10.98 8.28
C SER A 134 3.87 -9.90 8.98
N THR A 135 4.50 -8.84 9.49
CA THR A 135 3.84 -7.78 10.25
C THR A 135 3.33 -6.71 9.30
N LEU A 136 2.02 -6.45 9.33
CA LEU A 136 1.43 -5.30 8.63
C LEU A 136 1.92 -4.00 9.28
N VAL A 137 2.53 -3.14 8.48
CA VAL A 137 3.01 -1.81 8.89
C VAL A 137 1.93 -0.76 8.65
N GLN A 138 1.37 -0.71 7.44
CA GLN A 138 0.34 0.27 7.06
C GLN A 138 -0.44 -0.26 5.85
N ALA A 139 -1.70 0.16 5.73
CA ALA A 139 -2.50 -0.07 4.53
C ALA A 139 -3.10 1.25 4.01
N PHE A 140 -3.34 1.30 2.70
CA PHE A 140 -3.99 2.40 2.00
C PHE A 140 -5.01 1.87 1.00
N THR A 141 -6.25 2.33 1.13
CA THR A 141 -7.25 2.21 0.08
C THR A 141 -7.04 3.26 -1.00
N GLY A 142 -7.67 3.09 -2.17
CA GLY A 142 -7.73 4.15 -3.17
C GLY A 142 -8.31 5.45 -2.60
N THR A 143 -9.30 5.36 -1.71
CA THR A 143 -9.87 6.53 -1.02
C THR A 143 -8.87 7.22 -0.09
N ASP A 144 -8.02 6.46 0.62
CA ASP A 144 -7.01 7.05 1.50
C ASP A 144 -5.97 7.87 0.72
N VAL A 145 -5.69 7.48 -0.52
CA VAL A 145 -4.68 8.12 -1.38
C VAL A 145 -5.26 9.24 -2.23
N PHE A 146 -6.44 9.02 -2.82
CA PHE A 146 -7.04 9.90 -3.83
C PHE A 146 -8.28 10.66 -3.34
N GLY A 147 -8.79 10.34 -2.14
CA GLY A 147 -10.05 10.90 -1.64
C GLY A 147 -11.20 10.64 -2.62
N SER A 148 -11.96 11.69 -2.95
CA SER A 148 -13.07 11.60 -3.90
C SER A 148 -12.65 11.35 -5.35
N ALA A 149 -11.36 11.46 -5.67
CA ALA A 149 -10.84 11.15 -7.00
C ALA A 149 -10.64 9.64 -7.23
N ALA A 150 -10.78 8.79 -6.21
CA ALA A 150 -10.90 7.35 -6.38
C ALA A 150 -12.27 7.01 -7.02
N ASN A 151 -12.38 7.20 -8.33
CA ASN A 151 -13.65 7.11 -9.08
C ASN A 151 -13.59 6.13 -10.26
N SER A 152 -12.51 5.34 -10.34
CA SER A 152 -12.31 4.29 -11.35
C SER A 152 -12.24 4.84 -12.80
N SER A 153 -12.03 6.15 -12.97
CA SER A 153 -12.01 6.79 -14.28
C SER A 153 -10.69 6.59 -15.01
N ARG A 154 -10.79 6.22 -16.29
CA ARG A 154 -9.64 6.03 -17.19
C ARG A 154 -9.14 7.31 -17.84
N THR A 155 -9.94 8.36 -17.76
CA THR A 155 -9.68 9.63 -18.45
C THR A 155 -9.50 10.79 -17.48
N ASP A 156 -9.81 10.59 -16.19
CA ASP A 156 -9.62 11.61 -15.17
C ASP A 156 -8.18 11.58 -14.66
N ALA A 157 -7.44 12.64 -14.94
CA ALA A 157 -6.07 12.78 -14.44
C ALA A 157 -5.99 12.73 -12.91
N ALA A 158 -7.04 13.10 -12.18
CA ALA A 158 -7.04 13.01 -10.72
C ALA A 158 -7.05 11.56 -10.21
N ALA A 159 -7.62 10.62 -10.97
CA ALA A 159 -7.65 9.19 -10.66
C ALA A 159 -6.45 8.40 -11.23
N ASN A 160 -5.54 9.09 -11.94
CA ASN A 160 -4.40 8.49 -12.62
C ASN A 160 -3.13 9.26 -12.28
N ARG A 161 -2.40 8.82 -11.26
CA ARG A 161 -1.28 9.59 -10.68
C ARG A 161 -0.12 8.69 -10.32
N LEU A 162 1.08 9.28 -10.37
CA LEU A 162 2.22 8.74 -9.65
C LEU A 162 1.91 8.81 -8.16
N VAL A 163 2.03 7.71 -7.46
CA VAL A 163 1.89 7.62 -6.01
C VAL A 163 3.21 7.15 -5.45
N THR A 164 3.79 7.95 -4.57
CA THR A 164 5.00 7.60 -3.83
C THR A 164 4.65 7.36 -2.37
N PHE A 165 4.92 6.15 -1.89
CA PHE A 165 4.77 5.78 -0.49
C PHE A 165 6.11 5.94 0.22
N ASN A 166 6.16 6.69 1.31
CA ASN A 166 7.37 6.98 2.08
C ASN A 166 7.20 6.53 3.53
N ALA A 167 8.00 5.57 3.96
CA ALA A 167 8.13 5.14 5.34
C ALA A 167 8.91 6.17 6.16
N ILE A 168 8.47 6.41 7.39
CA ILE A 168 9.29 7.08 8.41
C ILE A 168 10.24 6.07 9.05
N ILE A 169 11.24 6.56 9.78
CA ILE A 169 12.21 5.71 10.49
C ILE A 169 11.48 4.71 11.40
N GLY A 170 11.75 3.42 11.24
CA GLY A 170 11.15 2.33 12.01
C GLY A 170 9.86 1.76 11.42
N SER A 171 9.46 2.19 10.21
CA SER A 171 8.30 1.67 9.46
C SER A 171 8.68 1.18 8.06
N GLU A 172 9.96 0.87 7.87
CA GLU A 172 10.46 0.28 6.63
C GLU A 172 9.79 -1.08 6.37
N PHE A 173 9.64 -1.42 5.09
CA PHE A 173 8.89 -2.59 4.61
C PHE A 173 9.73 -3.39 3.61
N ASP A 174 9.51 -4.69 3.53
CA ASP A 174 10.14 -5.60 2.56
C ASP A 174 9.13 -6.26 1.63
N LYS A 175 7.83 -6.16 1.94
CA LYS A 175 6.77 -6.78 1.17
C LYS A 175 5.58 -5.85 1.03
N ILE A 176 5.02 -5.80 -0.17
CA ILE A 176 3.82 -5.02 -0.48
C ILE A 176 2.79 -5.96 -1.07
N LYS A 177 1.55 -5.87 -0.63
CA LYS A 177 0.42 -6.57 -1.25
C LYS A 177 -0.48 -5.56 -1.95
N PHE A 178 -0.77 -5.83 -3.22
CA PHE A 178 -1.77 -5.11 -4.00
C PHE A 178 -2.98 -6.00 -4.12
N SER A 179 -4.16 -5.47 -3.84
CA SER A 179 -5.40 -6.24 -3.96
C SER A 179 -6.60 -5.41 -4.38
N THR A 180 -7.60 -6.07 -4.95
CA THR A 180 -8.85 -5.42 -5.35
C THR A 180 -10.02 -6.39 -5.25
N GLY A 181 -11.19 -5.86 -4.87
CA GLY A 181 -12.45 -6.60 -4.90
C GLY A 181 -13.21 -6.46 -6.23
N GLN A 182 -12.72 -5.62 -7.14
CA GLN A 182 -13.36 -5.36 -8.43
C GLN A 182 -12.35 -5.22 -9.56
N ILE A 183 -12.85 -5.31 -10.79
CA ILE A 183 -12.04 -5.20 -12.00
C ILE A 183 -11.71 -3.72 -12.27
N ALA A 184 -10.45 -3.30 -12.27
CA ALA A 184 -9.25 -4.00 -11.79
C ALA A 184 -8.44 -3.04 -10.92
N PHE A 185 -7.24 -3.46 -10.48
CA PHE A 185 -6.23 -2.54 -9.97
C PHE A 185 -5.08 -2.55 -10.96
N GLU A 186 -4.97 -1.46 -11.72
CA GLU A 186 -3.94 -1.27 -12.74
C GLU A 186 -2.85 -0.31 -12.29
N PHE A 187 -1.59 -0.70 -12.45
CA PHE A 187 -0.47 0.19 -12.16
C PHE A 187 0.78 -0.17 -12.97
N ASP A 188 1.57 0.84 -13.28
CA ASP A 188 2.98 0.69 -13.68
C ASP A 188 3.88 1.08 -12.50
N ALA A 189 5.12 0.60 -12.43
CA ALA A 189 5.99 0.75 -11.27
C ALA A 189 7.35 1.36 -11.63
N ILE A 190 7.88 2.17 -10.71
CA ILE A 190 9.29 2.57 -10.72
C ILE A 190 10.05 1.58 -9.84
N ARG A 191 11.21 1.10 -10.30
CA ARG A 191 12.09 0.24 -9.50
C ARG A 191 12.24 0.79 -8.08
N PRO A 192 11.95 -0.01 -7.05
CA PRO A 192 12.23 0.39 -5.68
C PRO A 192 13.72 0.61 -5.51
N VAL A 193 14.09 1.71 -4.87
CA VAL A 193 15.49 2.02 -4.60
C VAL A 193 15.84 1.41 -3.24
N PRO A 194 16.77 0.44 -3.16
CA PRO A 194 17.20 -0.11 -1.89
C PRO A 194 17.79 0.97 -1.00
N VAL A 195 17.53 0.89 0.31
CA VAL A 195 18.16 1.79 1.28
C VAL A 195 19.69 1.60 1.17
N PRO A 196 20.49 2.67 1.07
CA PRO A 196 21.93 2.55 1.16
C PRO A 196 22.25 1.86 2.49
N ALA A 197 22.86 0.67 2.44
CA ALA A 197 23.31 0.00 3.65
C ALA A 197 24.20 0.99 4.40
N ILE A 198 23.73 1.49 5.55
CA ILE A 198 24.60 2.26 6.45
C ILE A 198 25.62 1.25 6.94
N VAL A 199 26.78 1.21 6.29
CA VAL A 199 27.89 0.37 6.72
C VAL A 199 28.18 0.78 8.17
N PRO A 200 28.07 -0.14 9.16
CA PRO A 200 28.25 0.18 10.58
C PRO A 200 29.59 0.87 10.89
N GLY A 201 30.55 0.79 9.96
CA GLY A 201 31.83 1.49 10.01
C GLY A 201 31.76 3.01 10.09
N ILE A 202 30.73 3.69 9.57
CA ILE A 202 30.65 5.16 9.65
C ILE A 202 30.21 5.62 11.05
N ALA A 203 29.24 4.93 11.66
CA ALA A 203 28.84 5.17 13.04
C ALA A 203 29.98 4.82 14.02
N LEU A 204 30.74 3.75 13.73
CA LEU A 204 31.90 3.36 14.50
C LEU A 204 33.04 4.37 14.35
N ALA A 205 33.32 4.87 13.14
CA ALA A 205 34.32 5.91 12.91
C ALA A 205 33.98 7.21 13.67
N ALA A 206 32.71 7.66 13.64
CA ALA A 206 32.29 8.84 14.41
C ALA A 206 32.48 8.65 15.93
N ALA A 207 32.22 7.46 16.46
CA ALA A 207 32.44 7.13 17.88
C ALA A 207 33.94 7.06 18.25
N PHE A 208 34.80 6.55 17.36
CA PHE A 208 36.25 6.46 17.58
C PHE A 208 37.00 7.78 17.37
N PHE A 209 36.55 8.65 16.46
CA PHE A 209 37.18 9.95 16.22
C PHE A 209 36.60 11.07 17.10
N GLY A 210 35.32 11.01 17.49
CA GLY A 210 34.71 11.99 18.39
C GLY A 210 35.23 11.93 19.84
N SER A 211 35.63 10.74 20.31
CA SER A 211 36.14 10.54 21.67
C SER A 211 37.58 11.08 21.88
N LYS A 212 38.38 11.25 20.82
CA LYS A 212 39.71 11.91 20.92
C LYS A 212 39.65 13.44 20.95
N ALA A 213 38.60 14.05 20.41
CA ALA A 213 38.45 15.51 20.38
C ALA A 213 38.02 16.10 21.74
N LEU A 214 37.29 15.35 22.57
CA LEU A 214 36.79 15.83 23.86
C LEU A 214 37.84 15.91 24.98
N LYS A 215 39.03 15.30 24.82
CA LYS A 215 40.02 15.18 25.90
C LYS A 215 41.06 16.32 25.96
N ARG A 216 40.93 17.37 25.14
CA ARG A 216 41.97 18.43 25.00
C ARG A 216 41.66 19.80 25.62
N ASN A 217 40.57 19.99 26.36
CA ASN A 217 40.25 21.29 26.99
C ASN A 217 40.11 21.25 28.52
N LYS A 218 41.15 20.77 29.21
CA LYS A 218 41.43 21.16 30.61
C LYS A 218 42.93 21.32 30.82
N LYS A 219 43.44 22.51 30.52
CA LYS A 219 44.67 23.05 31.13
C LYS A 219 44.47 24.55 31.36
N ASP A 220 44.12 24.84 32.61
CA ASP A 220 44.64 25.90 33.47
C ASP A 220 45.04 27.22 32.80
N VAL A 221 44.22 28.24 33.02
CA VAL A 221 44.70 29.63 33.09
C VAL A 221 44.46 30.11 34.53
N ALA A 222 45.49 29.97 35.35
CA ALA A 222 45.65 30.67 36.61
C ALA A 222 47.09 31.20 36.68
N ALA A 223 47.23 32.50 36.44
CA ALA A 223 48.24 33.41 36.99
C ALA A 223 47.90 34.83 36.49
#